data_AF-D6YVN2-F1
#
_entry.id   AF-D6YVN2-F1
#
_cell.length_a   1.000
_cell.length_b   1.000
_cell.length_c   1.000
_cell.angle_alpha   90.00
_cell.angle_beta   90.00
_cell.angle_gamma   90.00
#
_symmetry.space_group_name_H-M   'P 1'
#
loop_
_entity.id
_entity.type
_entity.pdbx_description
1 polymer ?
#
loop_
_entity_poly.entity_id
_entity_poly.type
_entity_poly.pdbx_seq_one_letter_code
_entity_poly.pdbx_strand_id
1 'polypeptide(L)'
;MFNKIIFFIFILYQFNTFSQECNTPLLLLHLDVNKTLIAEDQTAGQSLEFMIASEIAEKTVHQWEPNLPPMSYADYVRKILVPGATTKEIKEKRKKILRNFINILENSDHPDKNAIIAQYYTCIEKMEGRYLIPSFVKFLCILKEQKAAFRIILRTYGNDIRLGKVTKEIESVLDGDRFFYRGSFKKGTLKIKGMDSMRKAEEIYLFFRDTIGHVAIQDDWKTWLKDNKRRRSGKPFIFDPADKEILSLFFDDNINSDPDSEFGIVNLLPINESEVSSSLLHKLYLRKVETIEAILDEDYFLKLIKI
;
A
#
# COMPACT_ATOMS: atom_id res chain seq x y z
N MET A 1 12.74 25.39 -25.31
CA MET A 1 11.76 24.28 -25.29
C MET A 1 12.47 22.92 -25.47
N PHE A 2 13.58 22.67 -24.75
CA PHE A 2 14.45 21.50 -24.99
C PHE A 2 15.22 21.04 -23.72
N ASN A 3 14.66 21.23 -22.51
CA ASN A 3 15.35 20.91 -21.24
C ASN A 3 14.51 20.16 -20.19
N LYS A 4 13.35 19.59 -20.56
CA LYS A 4 12.46 18.92 -19.58
C LYS A 4 12.20 17.42 -19.82
N ILE A 5 12.93 16.77 -20.73
CA ILE A 5 12.77 15.33 -21.04
C ILE A 5 13.96 14.48 -20.55
N ILE A 6 15.06 15.08 -20.11
CA ILE A 6 16.29 14.35 -19.74
C ILE A 6 16.23 13.75 -18.32
N PHE A 7 15.26 14.13 -17.47
CA PHE A 7 15.17 13.59 -16.11
C PHE A 7 14.44 12.24 -16.01
N PHE A 8 13.76 11.80 -17.08
CA PHE A 8 12.89 10.61 -17.05
C PHE A 8 13.55 9.33 -17.57
N ILE A 9 14.82 9.39 -18.02
CA ILE A 9 15.54 8.25 -18.59
C ILE A 9 16.70 7.78 -17.70
N PHE A 10 17.04 8.52 -16.63
CA PHE A 10 18.21 8.20 -15.80
C PHE A 10 18.01 7.09 -14.76
N ILE A 11 16.77 6.77 -14.38
CA ILE A 11 16.50 5.68 -13.41
C ILE A 11 16.55 4.29 -14.09
N LEU A 12 16.29 4.19 -15.39
CA LEU A 12 16.30 2.91 -16.12
C LEU A 12 17.68 2.43 -16.57
N TYR A 13 18.65 3.33 -16.80
CA TYR A 13 19.96 2.93 -17.34
C TYR A 13 20.94 2.46 -16.26
N GLN A 14 20.73 2.82 -15.00
CA GLN A 14 21.64 2.51 -13.88
C GLN A 14 21.50 1.09 -13.33
N PHE A 15 20.42 0.37 -13.64
CA PHE A 15 20.25 -0.99 -13.12
C PHE A 15 20.99 -2.08 -13.92
N ASN A 16 21.53 -1.79 -15.11
CA ASN A 16 22.09 -2.85 -15.96
C ASN A 16 23.46 -2.60 -16.58
N THR A 17 24.05 -1.40 -16.51
CA THR A 17 25.44 -1.22 -16.97
C THR A 17 26.06 0.02 -16.32
N PHE A 18 27.35 -0.09 -16.00
CA PHE A 18 28.29 0.93 -15.51
C PHE A 18 28.53 1.03 -14.00
N SER A 19 29.65 0.39 -13.64
CA SER A 19 30.65 0.91 -12.72
C SER A 19 31.02 2.37 -13.05
N GLN A 20 30.46 3.31 -12.30
CA GLN A 20 31.05 4.62 -11.98
C GLN A 20 30.26 5.12 -10.76
N GLU A 21 30.96 5.67 -9.77
CA GLU A 21 30.44 6.14 -8.48
C GLU A 21 29.23 7.08 -8.65
N CYS A 22 28.05 6.50 -8.77
CA CYS A 22 26.78 7.20 -8.76
C CYS A 22 26.16 6.88 -7.41
N ASN A 23 26.17 7.84 -6.49
CA ASN A 23 25.43 7.71 -5.24
C ASN A 23 23.98 7.40 -5.59
N THR A 24 23.54 6.17 -5.31
CA THR A 24 22.15 5.78 -5.46
C THR A 24 21.32 6.66 -4.54
N PRO A 25 20.19 7.24 -5.02
CA PRO A 25 19.38 8.10 -4.19
C PRO A 25 18.85 7.32 -2.98
N LEU A 26 18.71 8.00 -1.85
CA LEU A 26 18.03 7.46 -0.68
C LEU A 26 16.56 7.18 -1.02
N LEU A 27 16.13 5.94 -0.84
CA LEU A 27 14.74 5.55 -1.03
C LEU A 27 13.92 5.84 0.24
N LEU A 28 12.95 6.76 0.18
CA LEU A 28 11.97 6.95 1.25
C LEU A 28 10.68 6.19 0.92
N LEU A 29 10.52 5.02 1.53
CA LEU A 29 9.43 4.09 1.24
C LEU A 29 8.30 4.27 2.26
N HIS A 30 7.28 5.04 1.90
CA HIS A 30 6.05 5.13 2.66
C HIS A 30 5.15 3.95 2.31
N LEU A 31 4.87 3.08 3.27
CA LEU A 31 4.11 1.85 3.01
C LEU A 31 2.91 1.79 3.93
N ASP A 32 1.69 1.70 3.37
CA ASP A 32 0.58 1.21 4.17
C ASP A 32 0.87 -0.20 4.67
N VAL A 33 0.28 -0.56 5.81
CA VAL A 33 0.47 -1.88 6.40
C VAL A 33 -0.54 -2.89 5.85
N ASN A 34 -1.84 -2.58 5.91
CA ASN A 34 -2.88 -3.59 5.73
C ASN A 34 -3.08 -3.85 4.24
N LYS A 35 -3.16 -5.12 3.82
CA LYS A 35 -3.30 -5.52 2.40
C LYS A 35 -2.17 -5.03 1.47
N THR A 36 -1.24 -4.24 1.99
CA THR A 36 -0.04 -3.80 1.29
C THR A 36 1.18 -4.63 1.72
N LEU A 37 1.38 -4.83 3.03
CA LEU A 37 2.50 -5.60 3.57
C LEU A 37 2.10 -6.91 4.23
N ILE A 38 0.88 -6.96 4.78
CA ILE A 38 0.34 -8.12 5.49
C ILE A 38 -0.99 -8.54 4.91
N ALA A 39 -1.25 -9.84 5.01
CA ALA A 39 -2.46 -10.49 4.54
C ALA A 39 -3.52 -10.73 5.65
N GLU A 40 -3.34 -10.11 6.84
CA GLU A 40 -4.22 -10.34 8.00
C GLU A 40 -4.85 -9.05 8.55
N ASP A 41 -6.14 -9.12 8.91
CA ASP A 41 -6.84 -8.11 9.73
C ASP A 41 -7.28 -8.72 11.07
N GLN A 42 -6.37 -8.73 12.06
CA GLN A 42 -6.68 -9.24 13.41
C GLN A 42 -7.60 -8.30 14.23
N THR A 43 -7.77 -7.02 13.88
CA THR A 43 -8.77 -6.14 14.57
C THR A 43 -10.20 -6.46 14.18
N ALA A 44 -10.40 -7.14 13.04
CA ALA A 44 -11.69 -7.67 12.62
C ALA A 44 -11.85 -9.18 12.92
N GLY A 45 -10.84 -9.84 13.51
CA GLY A 45 -10.82 -11.29 13.71
C GLY A 45 -10.88 -12.07 12.40
N GLN A 46 -10.31 -11.51 11.32
CA GLN A 46 -10.39 -12.09 9.99
C GLN A 46 -9.17 -12.96 9.72
N SER A 47 -9.43 -14.21 9.33
CA SER A 47 -8.40 -15.17 8.97
C SER A 47 -7.79 -14.83 7.60
N LEU A 48 -6.59 -15.35 7.35
CA LEU A 48 -5.89 -15.23 6.06
C LEU A 48 -6.78 -15.70 4.89
N GLU A 49 -7.49 -16.81 5.09
CA GLU A 49 -8.46 -17.39 4.15
C GLU A 49 -9.52 -16.37 3.75
N PHE A 50 -10.11 -15.69 4.73
CA PHE A 50 -11.12 -14.70 4.46
C PHE A 50 -10.55 -13.52 3.66
N MET A 51 -9.35 -13.05 4.02
CA MET A 51 -8.73 -11.91 3.35
C MET A 51 -8.50 -12.25 1.87
N ILE A 52 -7.83 -13.36 1.58
CA ILE A 52 -7.55 -13.80 0.20
C ILE A 52 -8.87 -14.04 -0.55
N ALA A 53 -9.83 -14.75 0.04
CA ALA A 53 -11.13 -15.00 -0.59
C ALA A 53 -11.88 -13.70 -0.90
N SER A 54 -11.81 -12.71 0.00
CA SER A 54 -12.46 -11.42 -0.20
C SER A 54 -11.79 -10.60 -1.31
N GLU A 55 -10.45 -10.63 -1.42
CA GLU A 55 -9.72 -9.94 -2.48
C GLU A 55 -9.99 -10.57 -3.85
N ILE A 56 -10.03 -11.91 -3.92
CA ILE A 56 -10.39 -12.60 -5.16
C ILE A 56 -11.85 -12.30 -5.53
N ALA A 57 -12.78 -12.31 -4.57
CA ALA A 57 -14.19 -11.98 -4.81
C ALA A 57 -14.40 -10.55 -5.34
N GLU A 58 -13.55 -9.60 -5.00
CA GLU A 58 -13.57 -8.23 -5.56
C GLU A 58 -13.19 -8.20 -7.04
N LYS A 59 -12.36 -9.14 -7.49
CA LYS A 59 -11.82 -9.23 -8.86
C LYS A 59 -12.58 -10.21 -9.76
N THR A 60 -13.24 -11.22 -9.20
CA THR A 60 -14.01 -12.20 -9.97
C THR A 60 -15.33 -11.58 -10.43
N VAL A 61 -15.42 -11.26 -11.72
CA VAL A 61 -16.62 -10.72 -12.37
C VAL A 61 -17.33 -11.82 -13.14
N HIS A 62 -18.62 -12.00 -12.87
CA HIS A 62 -19.47 -12.96 -13.59
C HIS A 62 -20.92 -12.50 -13.58
N GLN A 63 -21.74 -13.13 -14.42
CA GLN A 63 -23.19 -13.01 -14.36
C GLN A 63 -23.74 -13.96 -13.29
N TRP A 64 -23.87 -13.48 -12.05
CA TRP A 64 -24.28 -14.30 -10.91
C TRP A 64 -25.77 -14.70 -10.91
N GLU A 65 -26.60 -13.96 -11.64
CA GLU A 65 -28.01 -14.30 -11.89
C GLU A 65 -28.39 -13.96 -13.34
N PRO A 66 -29.30 -14.72 -13.99
CA PRO A 66 -29.67 -14.51 -15.40
C PRO A 66 -30.22 -13.11 -15.73
N ASN A 67 -30.83 -12.42 -14.76
CA ASN A 67 -31.46 -11.11 -14.96
C ASN A 67 -30.59 -9.92 -14.56
N LEU A 68 -29.35 -10.17 -14.13
CA LEU A 68 -28.43 -9.13 -13.67
C LEU A 68 -27.25 -8.96 -14.63
N PRO A 69 -26.72 -7.73 -14.78
CA PRO A 69 -25.49 -7.53 -15.52
C PRO A 69 -24.30 -8.17 -14.78
N PRO A 70 -23.21 -8.53 -15.49
CA PRO A 70 -21.98 -8.99 -14.85
C PRO A 70 -21.45 -7.98 -13.84
N MET A 71 -21.02 -8.47 -12.67
CA MET A 71 -20.39 -7.65 -11.62
C MET A 71 -19.44 -8.51 -10.78
N SER A 72 -18.59 -7.88 -9.97
CA SER A 72 -17.75 -8.66 -9.05
C SER A 72 -18.61 -9.41 -8.04
N TYR A 73 -18.15 -10.57 -7.55
CA TYR A 73 -18.89 -11.29 -6.51
C TYR A 73 -19.08 -10.42 -5.26
N ALA A 74 -18.07 -9.63 -4.90
CA ALA A 74 -18.16 -8.70 -3.79
C ALA A 74 -19.22 -7.60 -4.00
N ASP A 75 -19.36 -7.10 -5.22
CA ASP A 75 -20.44 -6.16 -5.57
C ASP A 75 -21.81 -6.83 -5.57
N TYR A 76 -21.92 -8.06 -6.07
CA TYR A 76 -23.14 -8.85 -5.99
C TYR A 76 -23.59 -9.02 -4.54
N VAL A 77 -22.68 -9.35 -3.63
CA VAL A 77 -22.96 -9.42 -2.18
C VAL A 77 -23.43 -8.07 -1.63
N ARG A 78 -22.80 -6.96 -2.03
CA ARG A 78 -23.11 -5.62 -1.50
C ARG A 78 -24.39 -5.01 -2.02
N LYS A 79 -24.68 -5.20 -3.30
CA LYS A 79 -25.76 -4.51 -4.02
C LYS A 79 -27.03 -5.36 -4.08
N ILE A 80 -26.89 -6.68 -4.08
CA ILE A 80 -28.01 -7.61 -4.32
C ILE A 80 -28.31 -8.44 -3.08
N LEU A 81 -27.35 -9.22 -2.57
CA LEU A 81 -27.62 -10.16 -1.47
C LEU A 81 -27.83 -9.47 -0.11
N VAL A 82 -27.00 -8.46 0.19
CA VAL A 82 -27.07 -7.70 1.45
C VAL A 82 -26.93 -6.20 1.16
N PRO A 83 -27.97 -5.58 0.57
CA PRO A 83 -27.99 -4.16 0.27
C PRO A 83 -28.05 -3.30 1.55
N GLY A 84 -27.71 -2.02 1.40
CA GLY A 84 -27.86 -1.02 2.45
C GLY A 84 -26.56 -0.41 2.95
N ALA A 85 -26.72 0.59 3.83
CA ALA A 85 -25.63 1.35 4.40
C ALA A 85 -24.69 0.47 5.22
N THR A 86 -23.40 0.78 5.21
CA THR A 86 -22.36 -0.07 5.81
C THR A 86 -22.33 0.06 7.35
N THR A 87 -23.33 -0.51 8.02
CA THR A 87 -23.36 -0.67 9.50
C THR A 87 -22.48 -1.83 9.94
N LYS A 88 -22.17 -1.92 11.25
CA LYS A 88 -21.41 -3.05 11.79
C LYS A 88 -22.10 -4.39 11.49
N GLU A 89 -23.41 -4.47 11.65
CA GLU A 89 -24.19 -5.68 11.38
C GLU A 89 -24.16 -6.07 9.89
N ILE A 90 -24.35 -5.10 8.99
CA ILE A 90 -24.30 -5.34 7.54
C ILE A 90 -22.90 -5.79 7.11
N LYS A 91 -21.84 -5.21 7.67
CA LYS A 91 -20.46 -5.68 7.43
C LYS A 91 -20.29 -7.14 7.82
N GLU A 92 -20.76 -7.54 9.00
CA GLU A 92 -20.61 -8.93 9.46
C GLU A 92 -21.43 -9.92 8.61
N LYS A 93 -22.64 -9.55 8.17
CA LYS A 93 -23.42 -10.38 7.22
C LYS A 93 -22.69 -10.57 5.90
N ARG A 94 -22.18 -9.48 5.31
CA ARG A 94 -21.40 -9.54 4.05
C ARG A 94 -20.14 -10.39 4.20
N LYS A 95 -19.40 -10.22 5.29
CA LYS A 95 -18.20 -11.04 5.59
C LYS A 95 -18.54 -12.52 5.66
N LYS A 96 -19.64 -12.90 6.32
CA LYS A 96 -20.07 -14.31 6.42
C LYS A 96 -20.31 -14.93 5.05
N ILE A 97 -20.88 -14.19 4.11
CA ILE A 97 -21.11 -14.68 2.74
C ILE A 97 -19.79 -14.79 1.99
N LEU A 98 -18.96 -13.74 2.02
CA LEU A 98 -17.66 -13.71 1.34
C LEU A 98 -16.68 -14.79 1.81
N ARG A 99 -16.76 -15.24 3.09
CA ARG A 99 -15.99 -16.39 3.58
C ARG A 99 -16.21 -17.66 2.77
N ASN A 100 -17.41 -17.83 2.25
CA ASN A 100 -17.79 -19.04 1.49
C ASN A 100 -17.59 -18.88 -0.01
N PHE A 101 -16.97 -17.79 -0.46
CA PHE A 101 -16.85 -17.47 -1.88
C PHE A 101 -16.20 -18.60 -2.69
N ILE A 102 -15.10 -19.20 -2.19
CA ILE A 102 -14.41 -20.30 -2.88
C ILE A 102 -15.34 -21.50 -3.10
N ASN A 103 -16.08 -21.92 -2.06
CA ASN A 103 -17.07 -22.99 -2.17
C ASN A 103 -18.24 -22.63 -3.12
N ILE A 104 -18.65 -21.36 -3.16
CA ILE A 104 -19.68 -20.91 -4.10
C ILE A 104 -19.15 -20.98 -5.54
N LEU A 105 -17.90 -20.61 -5.75
CA LEU A 105 -17.25 -20.64 -7.06
C LEU A 105 -17.07 -22.08 -7.58
N GLU A 106 -16.72 -23.04 -6.71
CA GLU A 106 -16.63 -24.47 -7.04
C GLU A 106 -17.92 -25.00 -7.68
N ASN A 107 -19.05 -24.60 -7.10
CA ASN A 107 -20.40 -25.01 -7.50
C ASN A 107 -21.01 -24.13 -8.62
N SER A 108 -20.27 -23.14 -9.11
CA SER A 108 -20.72 -22.25 -10.19
C SER A 108 -20.36 -22.78 -11.59
N ASP A 109 -20.94 -22.15 -12.59
CA ASP A 109 -20.63 -22.31 -14.01
C ASP A 109 -19.53 -21.34 -14.50
N HIS A 110 -18.83 -20.66 -13.59
CA HIS A 110 -17.83 -19.68 -13.94
C HIS A 110 -16.72 -20.33 -14.80
N PRO A 111 -16.41 -19.78 -15.99
CA PRO A 111 -15.48 -20.40 -16.94
C PRO A 111 -14.09 -20.61 -16.34
N ASP A 112 -13.58 -19.63 -15.60
CA ASP A 112 -12.25 -19.67 -15.00
C ASP A 112 -12.20 -20.24 -13.57
N LYS A 113 -13.24 -20.93 -13.08
CA LYS A 113 -13.33 -21.33 -11.66
C LYS A 113 -12.11 -22.10 -11.17
N ASN A 114 -11.61 -23.05 -11.97
CA ASN A 114 -10.47 -23.88 -11.59
C ASN A 114 -9.19 -23.04 -11.43
N ALA A 115 -8.96 -22.07 -12.32
CA ALA A 115 -7.81 -21.19 -12.24
C ALA A 115 -7.88 -20.26 -11.03
N ILE A 116 -9.08 -19.73 -10.73
CA ILE A 116 -9.30 -18.86 -9.57
C ILE A 116 -9.14 -19.64 -8.25
N ILE A 117 -9.66 -20.86 -8.17
CA ILE A 117 -9.51 -21.73 -7.00
C ILE A 117 -8.04 -22.12 -6.80
N ALA A 118 -7.33 -22.47 -7.89
CA ALA A 118 -5.90 -22.73 -7.82
C ALA A 118 -5.13 -21.50 -7.32
N GLN A 119 -5.44 -20.30 -7.83
CA GLN A 119 -4.85 -19.04 -7.35
C GLN A 119 -5.06 -18.83 -5.85
N TYR A 120 -6.27 -19.09 -5.35
CA TYR A 120 -6.58 -19.01 -3.92
C TYR A 120 -5.67 -19.92 -3.09
N TYR A 121 -5.58 -21.21 -3.44
CA TYR A 121 -4.76 -22.16 -2.70
C TYR A 121 -3.26 -21.86 -2.79
N THR A 122 -2.76 -21.41 -3.95
CA THR A 122 -1.37 -20.94 -4.08
C THR A 122 -1.09 -19.74 -3.17
N CYS A 123 -2.03 -18.81 -3.02
CA CYS A 123 -1.86 -17.69 -2.09
C CYS A 123 -1.79 -18.16 -0.63
N ILE A 124 -2.64 -19.14 -0.25
CA ILE A 124 -2.64 -19.72 1.10
C ILE A 124 -1.30 -20.38 1.39
N GLU A 125 -0.83 -21.25 0.49
CA GLU A 125 0.46 -21.94 0.61
C GLU A 125 1.62 -20.95 0.74
N LYS A 126 1.66 -19.92 -0.13
CA LYS A 126 2.73 -18.90 -0.08
C LYS A 126 2.73 -18.08 1.20
N MET A 127 1.57 -17.89 1.83
CA MET A 127 1.42 -17.14 3.07
C MET A 127 1.48 -18.02 4.33
N GLU A 128 1.53 -19.35 4.20
CA GLU A 128 1.53 -20.26 5.33
C GLU A 128 2.73 -20.01 6.26
N GLY A 129 2.43 -19.76 7.54
CA GLY A 129 3.43 -19.42 8.56
C GLY A 129 4.09 -18.05 8.39
N ARG A 130 3.66 -17.22 7.41
CA ARG A 130 4.25 -15.90 7.14
C ARG A 130 3.32 -14.78 7.54
N TYR A 131 3.88 -13.76 8.19
CA TYR A 131 3.12 -12.55 8.51
C TYR A 131 3.23 -11.48 7.43
N LEU A 132 4.42 -11.33 6.84
CA LEU A 132 4.70 -10.41 5.74
C LEU A 132 4.50 -11.10 4.38
N ILE A 133 4.05 -10.33 3.40
CA ILE A 133 3.93 -10.79 2.01
C ILE A 133 5.32 -11.17 1.47
N PRO A 134 5.48 -12.35 0.82
CA PRO A 134 6.78 -12.86 0.38
C PRO A 134 7.58 -11.93 -0.52
N SER A 135 6.92 -11.28 -1.50
CA SER A 135 7.59 -10.36 -2.42
C SER A 135 8.15 -9.13 -1.73
N PHE A 136 7.52 -8.66 -0.65
CA PHE A 136 8.05 -7.56 0.16
C PHE A 136 9.29 -7.98 0.93
N VAL A 137 9.30 -9.19 1.50
CA VAL A 137 10.49 -9.74 2.18
C VAL A 137 11.65 -9.85 1.20
N LYS A 138 11.41 -10.42 0.01
CA LYS A 138 12.43 -10.52 -1.06
C LYS A 138 12.96 -9.15 -1.46
N PHE A 139 12.07 -8.17 -1.61
CA PHE A 139 12.43 -6.79 -1.91
C PHE A 139 13.38 -6.18 -0.86
N LEU A 140 13.09 -6.35 0.44
CA LEU A 140 13.97 -5.88 1.52
C LEU A 140 15.34 -6.58 1.50
N CYS A 141 15.38 -7.89 1.27
CA CYS A 141 16.64 -8.63 1.15
C CYS A 141 17.49 -8.08 0.00
N ILE A 142 16.90 -7.83 -1.16
CA ILE A 142 17.61 -7.31 -2.33
C ILE A 142 18.14 -5.89 -2.07
N LEU A 143 17.34 -5.00 -1.47
CA LEU A 143 17.82 -3.66 -1.12
C LEU A 143 19.05 -3.73 -0.20
N LYS A 144 19.03 -4.64 0.77
CA LYS A 144 20.14 -4.85 1.71
C LYS A 144 21.37 -5.47 1.04
N GLU A 145 21.19 -6.52 0.23
CA GLU A 145 22.26 -7.16 -0.54
C GLU A 145 22.96 -6.17 -1.48
N GLN A 146 22.19 -5.27 -2.09
CA GLN A 146 22.69 -4.21 -2.96
C GLN A 146 23.27 -3.01 -2.18
N LYS A 147 23.21 -3.03 -0.85
CA LYS A 147 23.61 -1.91 0.02
C LYS A 147 22.93 -0.59 -0.37
N ALA A 148 21.69 -0.67 -0.85
CA ALA A 148 20.91 0.51 -1.19
C ALA A 148 20.64 1.33 0.07
N ALA A 149 20.73 2.66 -0.02
CA ALA A 149 20.26 3.53 1.04
C ALA A 149 18.73 3.59 1.00
N PHE A 150 18.06 3.13 2.05
CA PHE A 150 16.60 3.21 2.13
C PHE A 150 16.10 3.44 3.56
N ARG A 151 14.89 4.00 3.66
CA ARG A 151 14.16 4.18 4.90
C ARG A 151 12.72 3.77 4.74
N ILE A 152 12.27 2.90 5.64
CA ILE A 152 10.89 2.48 5.74
C ILE A 152 10.11 3.45 6.63
N ILE A 153 9.00 3.94 6.11
CA ILE A 153 8.05 4.79 6.82
C ILE A 153 6.70 4.07 6.79
N LEU A 154 6.43 3.26 7.82
CA LEU A 154 5.16 2.55 7.92
C LEU A 154 4.03 3.55 8.18
N ARG A 155 2.94 3.39 7.44
CA ARG A 155 1.72 4.19 7.49
C ARG A 155 0.56 3.28 7.85
N THR A 156 -0.32 3.71 8.75
CA THR A 156 -1.54 2.96 9.01
C THR A 156 -2.63 3.83 9.62
N TYR A 157 -3.88 3.58 9.25
CA TYR A 157 -5.02 4.05 10.02
C TYR A 157 -5.34 3.18 11.25
N GLY A 158 -4.70 2.00 11.35
CA GLY A 158 -4.87 1.04 12.43
C GLY A 158 -4.27 1.48 13.76
N ASN A 159 -4.23 0.59 14.75
CA ASN A 159 -3.70 0.88 16.09
C ASN A 159 -2.20 0.49 16.23
N ASP A 160 -1.56 1.00 17.28
CA ASP A 160 -0.13 0.83 17.57
C ASP A 160 0.31 -0.63 17.76
N ILE A 161 -0.60 -1.52 18.17
CA ILE A 161 -0.33 -2.95 18.36
C ILE A 161 0.11 -3.61 17.04
N ARG A 162 -0.55 -3.27 15.93
CA ARG A 162 -0.20 -3.79 14.60
C ARG A 162 1.18 -3.33 14.17
N LEU A 163 1.45 -2.04 14.35
CA LEU A 163 2.76 -1.48 14.07
C LEU A 163 3.82 -2.24 14.86
N GLY A 164 3.57 -2.58 16.13
CA GLY A 164 4.42 -3.43 16.94
C GLY A 164 4.83 -4.77 16.32
N LYS A 165 3.88 -5.54 15.75
CA LYS A 165 4.18 -6.84 15.15
C LYS A 165 4.91 -6.69 13.81
N VAL A 166 4.41 -5.81 12.94
CA VAL A 166 5.00 -5.57 11.61
C VAL A 166 6.43 -5.04 11.72
N THR A 167 6.69 -4.10 12.63
CA THR A 167 8.05 -3.58 12.82
C THR A 167 9.02 -4.69 13.24
N LYS A 168 8.61 -5.59 14.14
CA LYS A 168 9.47 -6.70 14.60
C LYS A 168 9.83 -7.68 13.48
N GLU A 169 8.87 -8.02 12.62
CA GLU A 169 9.12 -8.91 11.49
C GLU A 169 10.09 -8.26 10.49
N ILE A 170 9.89 -6.96 10.18
CA ILE A 170 10.80 -6.22 9.30
C ILE A 170 12.20 -6.10 9.92
N GLU A 171 12.30 -5.77 11.21
CA GLU A 171 13.57 -5.70 11.95
C GLU A 171 14.31 -7.03 11.92
N SER A 172 13.59 -8.16 11.99
CA SER A 172 14.15 -9.51 11.85
C SER A 172 14.73 -9.73 10.45
N VAL A 173 14.01 -9.35 9.39
CA VAL A 173 14.49 -9.46 8.00
C VAL A 173 15.73 -8.58 7.76
N LEU A 174 15.80 -7.42 8.41
CA LEU A 174 16.89 -6.48 8.22
C LEU A 174 18.09 -6.70 9.15
N ASP A 175 18.15 -7.81 9.89
CA ASP A 175 19.17 -8.12 10.91
C ASP A 175 19.36 -7.00 11.96
N GLY A 176 18.26 -6.41 12.40
CA GLY A 176 18.26 -5.48 13.53
C GLY A 176 18.30 -4.00 13.18
N ASP A 177 18.16 -3.60 11.90
CA ASP A 177 17.85 -2.21 11.55
C ASP A 177 16.48 -1.81 12.10
N ARG A 178 16.46 -0.85 13.04
CA ARG A 178 15.32 -0.61 13.92
C ARG A 178 14.38 0.50 13.48
N PHE A 179 13.14 0.38 13.92
CA PHE A 179 12.19 1.47 14.00
C PHE A 179 12.45 2.30 15.27
N PHE A 180 13.26 3.35 15.15
CA PHE A 180 13.57 4.23 16.28
C PHE A 180 12.42 5.18 16.61
N TYR A 181 11.59 5.52 15.62
CA TYR A 181 10.59 6.57 15.77
C TYR A 181 9.18 6.03 15.60
N ARG A 182 8.30 6.43 16.54
CA ARG A 182 6.86 6.21 16.47
C ARG A 182 6.14 7.53 16.60
N GLY A 183 5.11 7.71 15.80
CA GLY A 183 4.35 8.95 15.80
C GLY A 183 2.96 8.82 15.22
N SER A 184 2.33 9.97 15.06
CA SER A 184 1.00 10.04 14.46
C SER A 184 0.81 11.34 13.69
N PHE A 185 0.01 11.28 12.63
CA PHE A 185 -0.58 12.46 12.02
C PHE A 185 -1.92 12.77 12.69
N LYS A 186 -2.14 14.05 12.98
CA LYS A 186 -3.45 14.59 13.39
C LYS A 186 -3.68 15.93 12.71
N LYS A 187 -4.72 16.01 11.86
CA LYS A 187 -5.07 17.22 11.09
C LYS A 187 -3.85 17.87 10.38
N GLY A 188 -3.01 17.05 9.76
CA GLY A 188 -1.80 17.50 9.05
C GLY A 188 -0.56 17.74 9.93
N THR A 189 -0.70 17.73 11.25
CA THR A 189 0.44 17.86 12.18
C THR A 189 1.05 16.49 12.47
N LEU A 190 2.37 16.36 12.30
CA LEU A 190 3.14 15.19 12.69
C LEU A 190 3.58 15.32 14.15
N LYS A 191 3.28 14.32 14.97
CA LYS A 191 3.78 14.20 16.34
C LYS A 191 4.58 12.93 16.49
N ILE A 192 5.87 13.07 16.77
CA ILE A 192 6.77 11.95 17.11
C ILE A 192 6.90 11.84 18.62
N LYS A 193 6.96 10.63 19.16
CA LYS A 193 7.10 10.40 20.61
C LYS A 193 8.41 11.03 21.11
N GLY A 194 8.30 11.94 22.07
CA GLY A 194 9.45 12.60 22.69
C GLY A 194 10.01 13.79 21.91
N MET A 195 9.34 14.24 20.84
CA MET A 195 9.74 15.41 20.06
C MET A 195 8.61 16.44 20.01
N ASP A 196 8.95 17.67 19.65
CA ASP A 196 7.97 18.71 19.34
C ASP A 196 7.14 18.34 18.10
N SER A 197 5.93 18.89 18.04
CA SER A 197 5.03 18.64 16.92
C SER A 197 5.43 19.48 15.70
N MET A 198 5.51 18.83 14.54
CA MET A 198 5.88 19.46 13.27
C MET A 198 4.62 19.70 12.44
N ARG A 199 4.45 20.93 11.93
CA ARG A 199 3.28 21.30 11.12
C ARG A 199 3.67 21.74 9.70
N LYS A 200 4.86 22.30 9.51
CA LYS A 200 5.30 22.75 8.20
C LYS A 200 5.75 21.55 7.36
N ALA A 201 5.48 21.59 6.06
CA ALA A 201 5.81 20.50 5.14
C ALA A 201 7.32 20.27 5.11
N GLU A 202 8.10 21.34 5.09
CA GLU A 202 9.56 21.35 5.09
C GLU A 202 10.11 20.65 6.34
N GLU A 203 9.59 20.99 7.52
CA GLU A 203 10.02 20.39 8.80
C GLU A 203 9.76 18.88 8.81
N ILE A 204 8.58 18.46 8.33
CA ILE A 204 8.19 17.04 8.28
C ILE A 204 9.06 16.28 7.27
N TYR A 205 9.34 16.87 6.11
CA TYR A 205 10.19 16.26 5.10
C TYR A 205 11.63 16.09 5.57
N LEU A 206 12.21 17.16 6.13
CA LEU A 206 13.56 17.12 6.69
C LEU A 206 13.67 16.09 7.79
N PHE A 207 12.65 15.95 8.64
CA PHE A 207 12.59 14.85 9.60
C PHE A 207 12.68 13.48 8.92
N PHE A 208 11.84 13.17 7.92
CA PHE A 208 11.90 11.88 7.25
C PHE A 208 13.19 11.65 6.47
N ARG A 209 13.81 12.70 5.93
CA ARG A 209 15.09 12.66 5.22
C ARG A 209 16.26 12.36 6.17
N ASP A 210 16.35 13.11 7.26
CA ASP A 210 17.56 13.17 8.10
C ASP A 210 17.53 12.18 9.27
N THR A 211 16.38 11.55 9.54
CA THR A 211 16.20 10.57 10.61
C THR A 211 17.10 9.34 10.45
N ILE A 212 17.70 8.84 11.53
CA ILE A 212 18.40 7.55 11.50
C ILE A 212 17.38 6.41 11.68
N GLY A 213 17.52 5.34 10.87
CA GLY A 213 16.65 4.17 10.89
C GLY A 213 15.21 4.44 10.43
N HIS A 214 14.28 3.58 10.84
CA HIS A 214 12.92 3.53 10.29
C HIS A 214 11.87 4.22 11.18
N VAL A 215 10.71 4.52 10.60
CA VAL A 215 9.64 5.27 11.26
C VAL A 215 8.30 4.56 11.12
N ALA A 216 7.50 4.52 12.19
CA ALA A 216 6.14 4.01 12.17
C ALA A 216 5.13 5.09 12.57
N ILE A 217 4.18 5.37 11.68
CA ILE A 217 3.23 6.47 11.80
C ILE A 217 1.79 5.98 11.76
N GLN A 218 1.01 6.42 12.75
CA GLN A 218 -0.44 6.28 12.74
C GLN A 218 -1.12 7.50 12.10
N ASP A 219 -1.86 7.30 11.03
CA ASP A 219 -2.58 8.33 10.27
C ASP A 219 -3.97 8.67 10.85
N ASP A 220 -4.53 9.81 10.42
CA ASP A 220 -5.74 10.37 11.02
C ASP A 220 -7.05 9.89 10.38
N TRP A 221 -7.40 8.62 10.63
CA TRP A 221 -8.63 8.00 10.10
C TRP A 221 -9.90 8.83 10.35
N LYS A 222 -10.03 9.38 11.57
CA LYS A 222 -11.25 10.11 11.99
C LYS A 222 -11.46 11.36 11.15
N THR A 223 -10.39 12.08 10.86
CA THR A 223 -10.44 13.30 10.03
C THR A 223 -10.76 12.95 8.59
N TRP A 224 -10.10 11.94 8.02
CA TRP A 224 -10.37 11.49 6.65
C TRP A 224 -11.83 11.01 6.47
N LEU A 225 -12.33 10.21 7.40
CA LEU A 225 -13.70 9.71 7.37
C LEU A 225 -14.72 10.86 7.48
N LYS A 226 -14.49 11.83 8.37
CA LYS A 226 -15.38 12.99 8.56
C LYS A 226 -15.44 13.89 7.32
N ASP A 227 -14.35 13.96 6.56
CA ASP A 227 -14.26 14.72 5.32
C ASP A 227 -14.63 13.86 4.09
N ASN A 228 -15.51 12.87 4.28
CA ASN A 228 -16.03 12.00 3.23
C ASN A 228 -14.94 11.31 2.39
N LYS A 229 -13.80 10.95 3.01
CA LYS A 229 -12.67 10.28 2.37
C LYS A 229 -12.05 11.08 1.21
N ARG A 230 -12.14 12.41 1.27
CA ARG A 230 -11.50 13.28 0.29
C ARG A 230 -9.98 13.24 0.43
N ARG A 231 -9.29 13.38 -0.68
CA ARG A 231 -7.84 13.30 -0.79
C ARG A 231 -7.12 14.27 0.14
N ARG A 232 -7.62 15.51 0.26
CA ARG A 232 -7.05 16.58 1.10
C ARG A 232 -6.91 16.23 2.59
N SER A 233 -7.69 15.27 3.08
CA SER A 233 -7.67 14.79 4.47
C SER A 233 -7.12 13.36 4.58
N GLY A 234 -6.65 12.79 3.46
CA GLY A 234 -5.95 11.52 3.41
C GLY A 234 -4.59 11.59 4.10
N LYS A 235 -3.82 10.51 4.00
CA LYS A 235 -2.47 10.38 4.55
C LYS A 235 -1.56 11.46 3.93
N PRO A 236 -1.01 12.40 4.71
CA PRO A 236 -0.09 13.40 4.18
C PRO A 236 1.15 12.72 3.61
N PHE A 237 1.44 12.97 2.34
CA PHE A 237 2.65 12.52 1.68
C PHE A 237 3.41 13.72 1.16
N ILE A 238 4.46 14.06 1.90
CA ILE A 238 5.26 15.25 1.68
C ILE A 238 6.58 14.84 1.04
N PHE A 239 6.94 15.50 -0.05
CA PHE A 239 8.12 15.18 -0.85
C PHE A 239 8.64 16.44 -1.55
N ASP A 240 9.91 16.42 -1.96
CA ASP A 240 10.51 17.46 -2.79
C ASP A 240 10.80 16.92 -4.20
N PRO A 241 10.10 17.39 -5.24
CA PRO A 241 10.41 17.02 -6.62
C PRO A 241 11.79 17.51 -7.11
N ALA A 242 12.39 18.49 -6.43
CA ALA A 242 13.68 19.06 -6.81
C ALA A 242 14.87 18.33 -6.14
N ASP A 243 14.62 17.55 -5.09
CA ASP A 243 15.66 16.78 -4.41
C ASP A 243 16.02 15.53 -5.25
N LYS A 244 17.23 15.55 -5.81
CA LYS A 244 17.75 14.46 -6.67
C LYS A 244 18.46 13.38 -5.88
N GLU A 245 18.75 13.62 -4.61
CA GLU A 245 19.41 12.65 -3.73
C GLU A 245 18.39 11.70 -3.11
N ILE A 246 17.08 11.95 -3.30
CA ILE A 246 16.00 11.21 -2.64
C ILE A 246 14.92 10.80 -3.63
N LEU A 247 14.54 9.54 -3.56
CA LEU A 247 13.35 9.02 -4.23
C LEU A 247 12.32 8.62 -3.18
N SER A 248 11.28 9.44 -3.01
CA SER A 248 10.14 9.12 -2.16
C SER A 248 9.08 8.34 -2.94
N LEU A 249 8.56 7.26 -2.36
CA LEU A 249 7.48 6.46 -2.96
C LEU A 249 6.43 6.14 -1.90
N PHE A 250 5.15 6.11 -2.29
CA PHE A 250 4.05 5.75 -1.42
C PHE A 250 3.30 4.54 -1.96
N PHE A 251 3.20 3.48 -1.15
CA PHE A 251 2.54 2.23 -1.48
C PHE A 251 1.29 2.05 -0.63
N ASP A 252 0.17 1.74 -1.27
CA ASP A 252 -1.12 1.50 -0.61
C ASP A 252 -2.05 0.76 -1.57
N ASP A 253 -2.86 -0.18 -1.07
CA ASP A 253 -3.83 -0.93 -1.88
C ASP A 253 -5.00 -0.07 -2.36
N ASN A 254 -5.31 1.00 -1.62
CA ASN A 254 -6.45 1.89 -1.87
C ASN A 254 -6.06 3.18 -2.61
N ILE A 255 -4.87 3.24 -3.22
CA ILE A 255 -4.54 4.34 -4.15
C ILE A 255 -5.54 4.32 -5.32
N ASN A 256 -6.13 5.49 -5.58
CA ASN A 256 -7.10 5.66 -6.65
C ASN A 256 -6.40 5.58 -8.01
N SER A 257 -6.99 4.90 -8.98
CA SER A 257 -6.45 4.88 -10.35
C SER A 257 -6.69 6.18 -11.10
N ASP A 258 -7.70 6.96 -10.68
CA ASP A 258 -7.98 8.28 -11.23
C ASP A 258 -7.18 9.36 -10.48
N PRO A 259 -6.14 9.94 -11.11
CA PRO A 259 -5.29 10.95 -10.47
C PRO A 259 -5.98 12.29 -10.24
N ASP A 260 -7.13 12.54 -10.88
CA ASP A 260 -7.87 13.79 -10.79
C ASP A 260 -9.05 13.70 -9.80
N SER A 261 -9.33 12.49 -9.28
CA SER A 261 -10.41 12.26 -8.32
C SER A 261 -10.23 12.98 -6.98
N GLU A 262 -11.18 13.83 -6.59
CA GLU A 262 -11.12 14.49 -5.27
C GLU A 262 -11.17 13.52 -4.07
N PHE A 263 -11.47 12.24 -4.31
CA PHE A 263 -11.45 11.16 -3.33
C PHE A 263 -10.17 10.33 -3.46
N GLY A 264 -9.55 10.04 -2.32
CA GLY A 264 -8.29 9.29 -2.30
C GLY A 264 -7.71 9.16 -0.91
N ILE A 265 -6.87 8.13 -0.74
CA ILE A 265 -6.24 7.81 0.55
C ILE A 265 -4.95 8.59 0.81
N VAL A 266 -4.25 9.05 -0.24
CA VAL A 266 -2.98 9.77 -0.13
C VAL A 266 -3.17 11.24 -0.53
N ASN A 267 -2.70 12.15 0.32
CA ASN A 267 -2.65 13.59 0.05
C ASN A 267 -1.25 13.98 -0.44
N LEU A 268 -1.08 14.23 -1.74
CA LEU A 268 0.19 14.66 -2.33
C LEU A 268 0.47 16.12 -1.95
N LEU A 269 1.60 16.35 -1.26
CA LEU A 269 2.02 17.65 -0.75
C LEU A 269 3.47 17.93 -1.16
N PRO A 270 3.72 18.35 -2.42
CA PRO A 270 5.06 18.77 -2.81
C PRO A 270 5.45 20.03 -2.00
N ILE A 271 6.69 20.10 -1.51
CA ILE A 271 7.19 21.22 -0.70
C ILE A 271 7.29 22.51 -1.52
N ASN A 272 7.64 22.36 -2.80
CA ASN A 272 7.70 23.46 -3.75
C ASN A 272 6.54 23.33 -4.74
N GLU A 273 6.02 24.47 -5.22
CA GLU A 273 5.09 24.45 -6.33
C GLU A 273 5.73 23.73 -7.52
N SER A 274 5.11 22.64 -7.92
CA SER A 274 5.56 21.87 -9.06
C SER A 274 4.73 22.28 -10.27
N GLU A 275 5.39 22.70 -11.34
CA GLU A 275 4.74 22.87 -12.66
C GLU A 275 4.27 21.53 -13.25
N VAL A 276 4.54 20.41 -12.55
CA VAL A 276 4.15 19.06 -12.95
C VAL A 276 2.68 18.82 -12.63
N SER A 277 1.94 18.26 -13.59
CA SER A 277 0.53 17.93 -13.40
C SER A 277 0.32 16.92 -12.25
N SER A 278 -0.82 17.04 -11.56
CA SER A 278 -1.25 16.10 -10.52
C SER A 278 -1.19 14.64 -11.00
N SER A 279 -1.58 14.39 -12.26
CA SER A 279 -1.51 13.08 -12.90
C SER A 279 -0.11 12.51 -13.03
N LEU A 280 0.87 13.33 -13.39
CA LEU A 280 2.24 12.87 -13.50
C LEU A 280 2.87 12.65 -12.12
N LEU A 281 2.58 13.50 -11.14
CA LEU A 281 3.00 13.28 -9.75
C LEU A 281 2.41 11.99 -9.18
N HIS A 282 1.13 11.72 -9.45
CA HIS A 282 0.48 10.49 -9.05
C HIS A 282 1.22 9.26 -9.59
N LYS A 283 1.52 9.25 -10.90
CA LYS A 283 2.24 8.14 -11.55
C LYS A 283 3.67 7.99 -11.03
N LEU A 284 4.36 9.09 -10.77
CA LEU A 284 5.75 9.09 -10.33
C LEU A 284 5.91 8.58 -8.90
N TYR A 285 5.07 9.06 -7.98
CA TYR A 285 5.31 8.89 -6.55
C TYR A 285 4.39 7.88 -5.87
N LEU A 286 3.25 7.52 -6.47
CA LEU A 286 2.29 6.58 -5.88
C LEU A 286 2.36 5.21 -6.56
N ARG A 287 2.27 4.16 -5.75
CA ARG A 287 2.27 2.76 -6.18
C ARG A 287 1.07 2.05 -5.57
N LYS A 288 0.04 1.83 -6.37
CA LYS A 288 -1.08 0.99 -5.95
C LYS A 288 -0.58 -0.45 -5.81
N VAL A 289 -0.86 -1.07 -4.67
CA VAL A 289 -0.48 -2.46 -4.41
C VAL A 289 -1.68 -3.38 -4.60
N GLU A 290 -1.50 -4.42 -5.40
CA GLU A 290 -2.49 -5.47 -5.64
C GLU A 290 -2.11 -6.70 -4.81
N THR A 291 -2.77 -6.87 -3.65
CA THR A 291 -2.41 -7.88 -2.62
C THR A 291 -2.15 -9.27 -3.18
N ILE A 292 -3.05 -9.76 -4.04
CA ILE A 292 -2.96 -11.12 -4.61
C ILE A 292 -1.74 -11.23 -5.54
N GLU A 293 -1.46 -10.22 -6.36
CA GLU A 293 -0.29 -10.21 -7.23
C GLU A 293 0.99 -10.12 -6.41
N ALA A 294 1.00 -9.30 -5.35
CA ALA A 294 2.13 -9.21 -4.43
C ALA A 294 2.43 -10.54 -3.72
N ILE A 295 1.43 -11.38 -3.46
CA ILE A 295 1.65 -12.72 -2.90
C ILE A 295 2.18 -13.68 -3.97
N LEU A 296 1.62 -13.66 -5.18
CA LEU A 296 1.92 -14.63 -6.22
C LEU A 296 3.24 -14.36 -6.94
N ASP A 297 3.54 -13.09 -7.23
CA ASP A 297 4.73 -12.66 -7.94
C ASP A 297 5.82 -12.22 -6.94
N GLU A 298 6.87 -13.02 -6.82
CA GLU A 298 7.95 -12.74 -5.87
C GLU A 298 8.69 -11.43 -6.16
N ASP A 299 8.69 -10.97 -7.42
CA ASP A 299 9.38 -9.76 -7.84
C ASP A 299 8.45 -8.54 -7.86
N TYR A 300 7.23 -8.65 -7.33
CA TYR A 300 6.19 -7.62 -7.43
C TYR A 300 6.67 -6.23 -7.00
N PHE A 301 7.20 -6.10 -5.77
CA PHE A 301 7.70 -4.81 -5.26
C PHE A 301 8.91 -4.29 -6.04
N LEU A 302 9.77 -5.18 -6.55
CA LEU A 302 10.90 -4.79 -7.42
C LEU A 302 10.38 -4.20 -8.73
N LYS A 303 9.33 -4.79 -9.31
CA LYS A 303 8.70 -4.28 -10.54
C LYS A 303 8.05 -2.92 -10.31
N LEU A 304 7.50 -2.66 -9.12
CA LEU A 304 6.90 -1.37 -8.77
C LEU A 304 7.93 -0.23 -8.65
N ILE A 305 9.19 -0.52 -8.31
CA ILE A 305 10.24 0.51 -8.23
C ILE A 305 10.99 0.72 -9.54
N LYS A 306 10.94 -0.24 -10.47
CA LYS A 306 11.49 -0.12 -11.82
C LYS A 306 10.57 0.79 -12.66
N ILE A 307 10.78 2.11 -12.58
CA ILE A 307 10.20 3.11 -13.51
C ILE A 307 11.15 3.27 -14.66
#